data_AF-A0A0L6WP90-F1
#
_entry.id   AF-A0A0L6WP90-F1
#
_cell.length_a   1.000
_cell.length_b   1.000
_cell.length_c   1.000
_cell.angle_alpha   90.00
_cell.angle_beta   90.00
_cell.angle_gamma   90.00
#
_symmetry.space_group_name_H-M   'P 1'
#
loop_
_entity.id
_entity.type
_entity.pdbx_description
1 polymer ?
#
loop_
_entity_poly.entity_id
_entity_poly.type
_entity_poly.pdbx_seq_one_letter_code
_entity_poly.pdbx_strand_id
1 'polypeptide(L)'
;MAGPPGSIQYSGWFKLLSDKCLSNAIQVKILGSFLESTRLHHETVQQTMQFALVLTALLTFVSAASLNLEARQSCGDPANASPFFRLYNSGDVDHFYTLDASEGLSATNLGYTSEGVSSHIFPSEQPGSVPLYRLYSPGVTDHFYTIDAAERDSAVKLGYYLEGVAGYIYPNAICGAVPFFRMYSANGGDHFYTTSTPERDSALGIGYADEGIAGYVYL
;
A
#
# COMPACT_ATOMS: atom_id res chain seq x y z
N MET A 1 -12.97 -35.30 -6.59
CA MET A 1 -13.86 -36.28 -5.92
C MET A 1 -13.01 -37.49 -5.54
N ALA A 2 -12.57 -37.58 -4.29
CA ALA A 2 -11.87 -38.75 -3.74
C ALA A 2 -12.81 -39.43 -2.76
N GLY A 3 -13.08 -40.72 -2.96
CA GLY A 3 -14.01 -41.50 -2.14
C GLY A 3 -13.45 -41.81 -0.74
N PRO A 4 -14.30 -42.23 0.21
CA PRO A 4 -13.89 -42.47 1.60
C PRO A 4 -13.01 -43.72 1.72
N PRO A 5 -12.09 -43.78 2.70
CA PRO A 5 -11.25 -44.95 2.91
C PRO A 5 -12.06 -46.16 3.39
N GLY A 6 -11.75 -47.33 2.82
CA GLY A 6 -12.46 -48.58 3.03
C GLY A 6 -12.46 -49.08 4.47
N SER A 7 -13.61 -49.60 4.89
CA SER A 7 -13.79 -50.32 6.14
C SER A 7 -12.93 -51.59 6.18
N ILE A 8 -12.02 -51.66 7.14
CA ILE A 8 -11.25 -52.88 7.46
C ILE A 8 -12.23 -53.90 8.05
N GLN A 9 -12.44 -55.04 7.36
CA GLN A 9 -13.25 -56.13 7.88
C GLN A 9 -12.48 -56.93 8.95
N TYR A 10 -12.90 -56.81 10.21
CA TYR A 10 -12.34 -57.54 11.36
C TYR A 10 -12.91 -58.97 11.54
N SER A 11 -13.43 -59.61 10.49
CA SER A 11 -14.18 -60.88 10.60
C SER A 11 -13.31 -62.14 10.68
N GLY A 12 -11.98 -62.06 10.52
CA GLY A 12 -11.10 -63.23 10.44
C GLY A 12 -10.58 -63.79 11.77
N TRP A 13 -10.48 -62.98 12.83
CA TRP A 13 -9.71 -63.34 14.03
C TRP A 13 -10.50 -64.12 15.09
N PHE A 14 -11.82 -63.94 15.14
CA PHE A 14 -12.67 -64.70 16.09
C PHE A 14 -12.72 -66.20 15.77
N LYS A 15 -12.39 -66.61 14.54
CA LYS A 15 -12.43 -68.00 14.09
C LYS A 15 -11.21 -68.83 14.54
N LEU A 16 -10.10 -68.19 14.94
CA LEU A 16 -8.88 -68.87 15.38
C LEU A 16 -8.85 -69.25 16.86
N LEU A 17 -9.71 -68.64 17.70
CA LEU A 17 -9.77 -68.94 19.14
C LEU A 17 -10.78 -70.06 19.49
N SER A 18 -11.67 -70.40 18.55
CA SER A 18 -12.69 -71.46 18.67
C SER A 18 -12.11 -72.88 18.50
N ASP A 19 -11.06 -73.03 17.67
CA ASP A 19 -10.73 -74.35 17.10
C ASP A 19 -9.50 -75.03 17.73
N LYS A 20 -8.93 -74.48 18.82
CA LYS A 20 -7.77 -75.10 19.50
C LYS A 20 -7.89 -75.01 21.03
N CYS A 21 -7.65 -76.14 21.71
CA CYS A 21 -7.50 -76.30 23.16
C CYS A 21 -6.33 -75.48 23.74
N LEU A 22 -6.42 -74.16 23.71
CA LEU A 22 -5.55 -73.27 24.48
C LEU A 22 -6.17 -73.07 25.85
N SER A 23 -5.37 -73.21 26.91
CA SER A 23 -5.86 -72.96 28.27
C SER A 23 -6.34 -71.51 28.42
N ASN A 24 -7.32 -71.27 29.30
CA ASN A 24 -7.84 -69.92 29.57
C ASN A 24 -6.72 -68.90 29.89
N ALA A 25 -5.63 -69.35 30.51
CA ALA A 25 -4.47 -68.51 30.82
C ALA A 25 -3.72 -68.01 29.56
N ILE A 26 -3.67 -68.80 28.49
CA ILE A 26 -2.99 -68.41 27.24
C ILE A 26 -3.89 -67.46 26.42
N GLN A 27 -5.20 -67.72 26.41
CA GLN A 27 -6.20 -66.84 25.79
C GLN A 27 -6.17 -65.42 26.38
N VAL A 28 -6.13 -65.31 27.71
CA VAL A 28 -6.05 -64.02 28.41
C VAL A 28 -4.75 -63.26 28.11
N LYS A 29 -3.61 -63.96 27.99
CA LYS A 29 -2.34 -63.33 27.61
C LYS A 29 -2.34 -62.81 26.18
N ILE A 30 -2.91 -63.56 25.24
CA ILE A 30 -3.01 -63.15 23.83
C ILE A 30 -3.92 -61.92 23.71
N LEU A 31 -5.10 -61.94 24.34
CA LEU A 31 -6.01 -60.79 24.37
C LEU A 31 -5.37 -59.55 25.03
N GLY A 32 -4.65 -59.72 26.15
CA GLY A 32 -3.92 -58.62 26.79
C GLY A 32 -2.86 -57.99 25.90
N SER A 33 -2.06 -58.82 25.20
CA SER A 33 -1.04 -58.34 24.27
C SER A 33 -1.64 -57.64 23.04
N PHE A 34 -2.80 -58.08 22.57
CA PHE A 34 -3.52 -57.45 21.47
C PHE A 34 -4.10 -56.09 21.88
N LEU A 35 -4.75 -56.02 23.05
CA LEU A 35 -5.30 -54.76 23.58
C LEU A 35 -4.20 -53.71 23.78
N GLU A 36 -3.06 -54.09 24.35
CA GLU A 36 -1.92 -53.18 24.52
C GLU A 36 -1.34 -52.72 23.18
N SER A 37 -1.22 -53.62 22.19
CA SER A 37 -0.78 -53.26 20.84
C SER A 37 -1.74 -52.27 20.16
N THR A 38 -3.06 -52.47 20.28
CA THR A 38 -4.05 -51.54 19.74
C THR A 38 -4.04 -50.18 20.44
N ARG A 39 -3.80 -50.16 21.75
CA ARG A 39 -3.67 -48.91 22.54
C ARG A 39 -2.46 -48.10 22.10
N LEU A 40 -1.29 -48.74 21.96
CA LEU A 40 -0.06 -48.08 21.53
C LEU A 40 -0.19 -47.52 20.10
N HIS A 41 -0.89 -48.24 19.20
CA HIS A 41 -1.21 -47.72 17.87
C HIS A 41 -2.13 -46.50 17.94
N HIS A 42 -3.15 -46.52 18.78
CA HIS A 42 -4.05 -45.37 18.96
C HIS A 42 -3.33 -44.15 19.52
N GLU A 43 -2.47 -44.33 20.52
CA GLU A 43 -1.65 -43.25 21.10
C GLU A 43 -0.68 -42.68 20.07
N THR A 44 -0.02 -43.52 19.26
CA THR A 44 0.88 -43.08 18.19
C THR A 44 0.13 -42.32 17.08
N VAL A 45 -1.07 -42.77 16.70
CA VAL A 45 -1.92 -42.08 15.72
C VAL A 45 -2.40 -40.73 16.25
N GLN A 46 -2.81 -40.64 17.52
CA GLN A 46 -3.19 -39.37 18.13
C GLN A 46 -2.02 -38.39 18.21
N GLN A 47 -0.84 -38.87 18.59
CA GLN A 47 0.36 -38.04 18.72
C GLN A 47 0.83 -37.50 17.36
N THR A 48 0.82 -38.33 16.32
CA THR A 48 1.14 -37.90 14.95
C THR A 48 0.12 -36.93 14.37
N MET A 49 -1.18 -37.11 14.64
CA MET A 49 -2.22 -36.16 14.26
C MET A 49 -2.06 -34.80 14.97
N GLN A 50 -1.71 -34.80 16.26
CA GLN A 50 -1.47 -33.57 17.01
C GLN A 50 -0.25 -32.80 16.48
N PHE A 51 0.86 -33.49 16.19
CA PHE A 51 2.02 -32.86 15.56
C PHE A 51 1.71 -32.30 14.17
N ALA A 52 0.94 -33.02 13.35
CA ALA A 52 0.51 -32.55 12.03
C ALA A 52 -0.40 -31.32 12.11
N LEU A 53 -1.33 -31.28 13.06
CA LEU A 53 -2.21 -30.12 13.30
C LEU A 53 -1.45 -28.88 13.77
N VAL A 54 -0.47 -29.05 14.67
CA VAL A 54 0.37 -27.93 15.15
C VAL A 54 1.28 -27.42 14.02
N LEU A 55 1.88 -28.33 13.24
CA LEU A 55 2.76 -27.95 12.13
C LEU A 55 2.01 -27.23 11.01
N THR A 56 0.81 -27.71 10.65
CA THR A 56 -0.05 -27.05 9.66
C THR A 56 -0.54 -25.68 10.16
N ALA A 57 -0.94 -25.56 11.43
CA ALA A 57 -1.28 -24.27 12.02
C ALA A 57 -0.08 -23.30 11.95
N LEU A 58 1.11 -23.70 12.40
CA LEU A 58 2.32 -22.86 12.31
C LEU A 58 2.63 -22.43 10.87
N LEU A 59 2.57 -23.35 9.91
CA LEU A 59 2.81 -23.05 8.49
C LEU A 59 1.79 -22.03 7.94
N THR A 60 0.51 -22.16 8.30
CA THR A 60 -0.53 -21.18 7.89
C THR A 60 -0.34 -19.82 8.53
N PHE A 61 0.07 -19.75 9.81
CA PHE A 61 0.36 -18.49 10.49
C PHE A 61 1.58 -17.77 9.89
N VAL A 62 2.65 -18.50 9.58
CA VAL A 62 3.83 -17.91 8.92
C VAL A 62 3.44 -17.34 7.55
N SER A 63 2.69 -18.10 6.75
CA SER A 63 2.27 -17.63 5.42
C SER A 63 1.32 -16.41 5.48
N ALA A 64 0.39 -16.38 6.45
CA ALA A 64 -0.49 -15.21 6.65
C ALA A 64 0.27 -13.96 7.16
N ALA A 65 1.29 -14.14 7.99
CA ALA A 65 2.14 -13.03 8.44
C ALA A 65 3.00 -12.46 7.29
N SER A 66 3.48 -13.31 6.37
CA SER A 66 4.26 -12.89 5.20
C SER A 66 3.42 -12.07 4.19
N LEU A 67 2.16 -12.44 3.97
CA LEU A 67 1.25 -11.67 3.08
C LEU A 67 1.00 -10.24 3.58
N ASN A 68 0.97 -10.04 4.90
CA ASN A 68 0.79 -8.70 5.50
C ASN A 68 2.05 -7.82 5.37
N LEU A 69 3.24 -8.42 5.25
CA LEU A 69 4.49 -7.68 5.08
C LEU A 69 4.69 -7.22 3.63
N GLU A 70 4.38 -8.09 2.66
CA GLU A 70 4.46 -7.77 1.22
C GLU A 70 3.50 -6.63 0.84
N ALA A 71 2.32 -6.55 1.46
CA ALA A 71 1.39 -5.44 1.28
C ALA A 71 1.93 -4.10 1.83
N ARG A 72 2.63 -4.11 2.98
CA ARG A 72 3.31 -2.90 3.52
C ARG A 72 4.52 -2.47 2.69
N GLN A 73 5.17 -3.39 1.97
CA GLN A 73 6.36 -3.10 1.19
C GLN A 73 6.07 -2.38 -0.15
N SER A 74 4.80 -2.13 -0.49
CA SER A 74 4.39 -1.50 -1.75
C SER A 74 4.27 0.03 -1.71
N CYS A 75 4.25 0.61 -0.50
CA CYS A 75 3.97 2.02 -0.26
C CYS A 75 5.07 2.68 0.56
N GLY A 76 5.30 3.98 0.35
CA GLY A 76 5.99 4.82 1.32
C GLY A 76 5.19 4.98 2.61
N ASP A 77 5.87 4.98 3.75
CA ASP A 77 5.28 5.26 5.06
C ASP A 77 4.76 6.72 5.07
N PRO A 78 3.44 6.96 5.26
CA PRO A 78 2.89 8.31 5.35
C PRO A 78 3.59 9.21 6.39
N ALA A 79 4.20 8.64 7.43
CA ALA A 79 4.97 9.39 8.43
C ALA A 79 6.24 10.05 7.87
N ASN A 80 6.70 9.62 6.68
CA ASN A 80 7.83 10.23 5.97
C ASN A 80 7.41 11.41 5.07
N ALA A 81 6.11 11.68 4.94
CA ALA A 81 5.62 12.82 4.16
C ALA A 81 5.76 14.11 4.99
N SER A 82 6.14 15.19 4.32
CA SER A 82 6.32 16.52 4.90
C SER A 82 5.27 17.49 4.37
N PRO A 83 4.92 18.55 5.12
CA PRO A 83 3.99 19.57 4.66
C PRO A 83 4.46 20.23 3.36
N PHE A 84 3.56 20.31 2.37
CA PHE A 84 3.75 21.03 1.13
C PHE A 84 2.98 22.34 1.19
N PHE A 85 3.72 23.42 1.44
CA PHE A 85 3.17 24.75 1.66
C PHE A 85 2.71 25.35 0.34
N ARG A 86 1.55 26.00 0.35
CA ARG A 86 1.03 26.82 -0.76
C ARG A 86 1.11 28.29 -0.40
N LEU A 87 1.51 29.09 -1.38
CA LEU A 87 1.60 30.53 -1.30
C LEU A 87 0.97 31.14 -2.55
N TYR A 88 0.43 32.35 -2.43
CA TYR A 88 -0.20 33.06 -3.52
C TYR A 88 0.26 34.51 -3.58
N ASN A 89 0.61 34.99 -4.78
CA ASN A 89 0.87 36.39 -5.04
C ASN A 89 -0.27 36.97 -5.88
N SER A 90 -1.10 37.81 -5.26
CA SER A 90 -2.26 38.43 -5.94
C SER A 90 -1.91 39.50 -6.97
N GLY A 91 -0.70 40.07 -6.91
CA GLY A 91 -0.25 41.10 -7.85
C GLY A 91 0.21 40.49 -9.16
N ASP A 92 0.93 39.37 -9.07
CA ASP A 92 1.42 38.62 -10.23
C ASP A 92 0.45 37.53 -10.70
N VAL A 93 -0.51 37.15 -9.86
CA VAL A 93 -1.43 36.01 -10.07
C VAL A 93 -0.63 34.73 -10.26
N ASP A 94 0.11 34.31 -9.22
CA ASP A 94 0.96 33.12 -9.24
C ASP A 94 0.81 32.32 -7.94
N HIS A 95 0.59 31.01 -8.06
CA HIS A 95 0.64 30.07 -6.95
C HIS A 95 1.98 29.33 -6.89
N PHE A 96 2.61 29.42 -5.73
CA PHE A 96 3.90 28.81 -5.46
C PHE A 96 3.78 27.74 -4.37
N TYR A 97 4.44 26.60 -4.57
CA TYR A 97 4.44 25.46 -3.64
C TYR A 97 5.84 24.97 -3.29
N THR A 98 6.06 24.65 -2.02
CA THR A 98 7.37 24.19 -1.53
C THR A 98 7.30 23.29 -0.29
N LEU A 99 8.26 22.37 -0.17
CA LEU A 99 8.56 21.62 1.05
C LEU A 99 9.45 22.41 2.03
N ASP A 100 10.14 23.44 1.56
CA ASP A 100 11.05 24.25 2.37
C ASP A 100 10.30 25.45 2.98
N ALA A 101 10.02 25.35 4.28
CA ALA A 101 9.41 26.43 5.04
C ALA A 101 10.22 27.74 4.99
N SER A 102 11.54 27.67 4.84
CA SER A 102 12.41 28.84 4.72
C SER A 102 12.28 29.51 3.34
N GLU A 103 12.09 28.71 2.29
CA GLU A 103 11.78 29.21 0.95
C GLU A 103 10.42 29.91 0.94
N GLY A 104 9.40 29.28 1.54
CA GLY A 104 8.08 29.89 1.72
C GLY A 104 8.13 31.22 2.49
N LEU A 105 8.87 31.26 3.61
CA LEU A 105 9.08 32.51 4.36
C LEU A 105 9.81 33.56 3.52
N SER A 106 10.82 33.16 2.74
CA SER A 106 11.57 34.08 1.88
C SER A 106 10.69 34.67 0.77
N ALA A 107 9.79 33.87 0.20
CA ALA A 107 8.84 34.31 -0.82
C ALA A 107 7.87 35.38 -0.30
N THR A 108 7.60 35.46 1.01
CA THR A 108 6.78 36.55 1.57
C THR A 108 7.41 37.93 1.39
N ASN A 109 8.74 38.02 1.33
CA ASN A 109 9.45 39.27 1.00
C ASN A 109 9.32 39.64 -0.49
N LEU A 110 8.81 38.73 -1.33
CA LEU A 110 8.56 38.90 -2.75
C LEU A 110 7.08 39.09 -3.08
N GLY A 111 6.23 39.37 -2.08
CA GLY A 111 4.81 39.67 -2.28
C GLY A 111 3.86 38.48 -2.16
N TYR A 112 4.38 37.27 -1.89
CA TYR A 112 3.55 36.10 -1.63
C TYR A 112 2.90 36.13 -0.24
N THR A 113 1.67 35.67 -0.17
CA THR A 113 0.95 35.39 1.07
C THR A 113 0.87 33.88 1.27
N SER A 114 1.17 33.39 2.47
CA SER A 114 1.01 31.97 2.78
C SER A 114 -0.47 31.60 2.88
N GLU A 115 -0.84 30.53 2.20
CA GLU A 115 -2.17 29.92 2.27
C GLU A 115 -2.19 28.64 3.13
N GLY A 116 -1.07 28.33 3.78
CA GLY A 116 -0.92 27.19 4.67
C GLY A 116 -0.41 25.92 3.98
N VAL A 117 -0.72 24.78 4.60
CA VAL A 117 -0.35 23.45 4.09
C VAL A 117 -1.42 22.99 3.11
N SER A 118 -1.03 22.75 1.86
CA SER A 118 -1.96 22.26 0.82
C SER A 118 -2.17 20.76 0.89
N SER A 119 -1.10 20.04 1.23
CA SER A 119 -1.00 18.59 1.24
C SER A 119 0.30 18.17 1.94
N HIS A 120 0.54 16.86 2.03
CA HIS A 120 1.80 16.27 2.46
C HIS A 120 2.38 15.41 1.33
N ILE A 121 3.66 15.64 0.99
CA ILE A 121 4.39 14.92 -0.05
C ILE A 121 5.74 14.42 0.48
N PHE A 122 6.36 13.45 -0.19
CA PHE A 122 7.63 12.92 0.28
C PHE A 122 8.81 13.81 -0.12
N PRO A 123 9.75 14.12 0.78
CA PRO A 123 10.98 14.85 0.45
C PRO A 123 12.00 13.99 -0.31
N SER A 124 11.83 12.66 -0.32
CA SER A 124 12.68 11.70 -1.02
C SER A 124 11.85 10.58 -1.64
N GLU A 125 12.40 9.91 -2.65
CA GLU A 125 11.73 8.81 -3.35
C GLU A 125 11.31 7.70 -2.36
N GLN A 126 10.03 7.32 -2.45
CA GLN A 126 9.43 6.21 -1.74
C GLN A 126 8.92 5.14 -2.73
N PRO A 127 8.70 3.87 -2.30
CA PRO A 127 8.12 2.84 -3.15
C PRO A 127 6.84 3.32 -3.84
N GLY A 128 6.82 3.25 -5.18
CA GLY A 128 5.66 3.62 -6.00
C GLY A 128 5.49 5.13 -6.26
N SER A 129 6.30 5.99 -5.64
CA SER A 129 6.27 7.44 -5.91
C SER A 129 7.12 7.81 -7.14
N VAL A 130 6.84 8.97 -7.70
CA VAL A 130 7.56 9.57 -8.83
C VAL A 130 7.91 11.03 -8.51
N PRO A 131 8.96 11.60 -9.12
CA PRO A 131 9.31 13.00 -8.90
C PRO A 131 8.20 13.94 -9.39
N LEU A 132 7.89 14.95 -8.58
CA LEU A 132 7.12 16.12 -8.98
C LEU A 132 8.10 17.23 -9.39
N TYR A 133 8.22 17.49 -10.68
CA TYR A 133 9.08 18.54 -11.21
C TYR A 133 8.46 19.91 -10.96
N ARG A 134 9.26 20.89 -10.52
CA ARG A 134 8.88 22.31 -10.44
C ARG A 134 9.57 23.08 -11.54
N LEU A 135 8.80 23.89 -12.24
CA LEU A 135 9.26 24.76 -13.31
C LEU A 135 8.75 26.17 -13.06
N TYR A 136 9.51 27.18 -13.49
CA TYR A 136 9.14 28.58 -13.36
C TYR A 136 9.31 29.33 -14.68
N SER A 137 8.32 30.15 -15.04
CA SER A 137 8.41 31.05 -16.20
C SER A 137 8.35 32.51 -15.77
N PRO A 138 9.46 33.27 -15.81
CA PRO A 138 9.43 34.70 -15.49
C PRO A 138 8.73 35.55 -16.56
N GLY A 139 8.45 34.99 -17.75
CA GLY A 139 7.76 35.70 -18.82
C GLY A 139 6.26 35.88 -18.55
N VAL A 140 5.65 34.94 -17.82
CA VAL A 140 4.24 34.98 -17.42
C VAL A 140 4.04 34.92 -15.91
N THR A 141 5.14 34.85 -15.14
CA THR A 141 5.17 34.66 -13.68
C THR A 141 4.29 33.51 -13.23
N ASP A 142 4.71 32.28 -13.58
CA ASP A 142 3.95 31.07 -13.29
C ASP A 142 4.87 29.95 -12.77
N HIS A 143 4.46 29.31 -11.68
CA HIS A 143 5.03 28.05 -11.22
C HIS A 143 4.19 26.86 -11.69
N PHE A 144 4.85 26.03 -12.50
CA PHE A 144 4.26 24.85 -13.09
C PHE A 144 4.84 23.56 -12.48
N TYR A 145 3.96 22.62 -12.12
CA TYR A 145 4.31 21.34 -11.52
C TYR A 145 3.76 20.16 -12.32
N THR A 146 4.61 19.17 -12.56
CA THR A 146 4.23 17.95 -13.29
C THR A 146 5.05 16.73 -12.87
N ILE A 147 4.43 15.56 -12.92
CA ILE A 147 5.13 14.27 -12.82
C ILE A 147 5.54 13.70 -14.19
N ASP A 148 5.05 14.29 -15.28
CA ASP A 148 5.36 13.86 -16.64
C ASP A 148 6.66 14.52 -17.13
N ALA A 149 7.69 13.70 -17.31
CA ALA A 149 8.99 14.14 -17.83
C ALA A 149 8.90 14.72 -19.25
N ALA A 150 7.99 14.24 -20.10
CA ALA A 150 7.80 14.77 -21.45
C ALA A 150 7.10 16.13 -21.42
N GLU A 151 6.16 16.33 -20.50
CA GLU A 151 5.51 17.64 -20.27
C GLU A 151 6.52 18.66 -19.74
N ARG A 152 7.33 18.27 -18.73
CA ARG A 152 8.48 19.07 -18.26
C ARG A 152 9.40 19.48 -19.41
N ASP A 153 9.84 18.53 -20.23
CA ASP A 153 10.77 18.80 -21.33
C ASP A 153 10.15 19.70 -22.41
N SER A 154 8.83 19.63 -22.58
CA SER A 154 8.07 20.50 -23.48
C SER A 154 7.95 21.91 -22.93
N ALA A 155 7.65 22.07 -21.63
CA ALA A 155 7.60 23.36 -20.95
C ALA A 155 8.97 24.07 -20.98
N VAL A 156 10.07 23.32 -20.80
CA VAL A 156 11.44 23.88 -20.95
C VAL A 156 11.69 24.44 -22.35
N LYS A 157 11.23 23.74 -23.40
CA LYS A 157 11.33 24.26 -24.78
C LYS A 157 10.48 25.51 -25.02
N LEU A 158 9.45 25.71 -24.22
CA LEU A 158 8.57 26.89 -24.24
C LEU A 158 9.09 28.04 -23.35
N GLY A 159 10.25 27.88 -22.71
CA GLY A 159 10.91 28.95 -21.96
C GLY A 159 10.76 28.87 -20.43
N TYR A 160 10.17 27.81 -19.90
CA TYR A 160 10.20 27.54 -18.46
C TYR A 160 11.60 27.10 -18.02
N TYR A 161 12.01 27.54 -16.83
CA TYR A 161 13.21 27.07 -16.15
C TYR A 161 12.84 25.87 -15.28
N LEU A 162 13.55 24.75 -15.45
CA LEU A 162 13.45 23.61 -14.52
C LEU A 162 14.18 23.99 -13.22
N GLU A 163 13.42 24.16 -12.14
CA GLU A 163 13.97 24.49 -10.82
C GLU A 163 14.36 23.25 -10.03
N GLY A 164 13.84 22.07 -10.41
CA GLY A 164 14.23 20.78 -9.86
C GLY A 164 13.04 19.91 -9.51
N VAL A 165 13.23 19.04 -8.51
CA VAL A 165 12.20 18.16 -7.96
C VAL A 165 11.65 18.81 -6.70
N ALA A 166 10.37 19.17 -6.69
CA ALA A 166 9.68 19.75 -5.53
C ALA A 166 9.46 18.72 -4.40
N GLY A 167 9.39 17.45 -4.78
CA GLY A 167 9.16 16.31 -3.90
C GLY A 167 8.74 15.09 -4.70
N TYR A 168 8.19 14.08 -4.04
CA TYR A 168 7.75 12.83 -4.65
C TYR A 168 6.30 12.54 -4.27
N ILE A 169 5.49 12.19 -5.26
CA ILE A 169 4.06 11.92 -5.12
C ILE A 169 3.69 10.63 -5.85
N TYR A 170 2.50 10.08 -5.60
CA TYR A 170 2.07 8.89 -6.32
C TYR A 170 1.46 9.26 -7.68
N PRO A 171 1.74 8.49 -8.75
CA PRO A 171 1.10 8.71 -10.05
C PRO A 171 -0.34 8.17 -10.11
N ASN A 172 -0.75 7.35 -9.12
CA ASN A 172 -2.06 6.69 -9.08
C ASN A 172 -2.65 6.73 -7.66
N ALA A 173 -3.97 6.48 -7.55
CA ALA A 173 -4.71 6.40 -6.29
C ALA A 173 -4.36 5.14 -5.48
N ILE A 174 -3.15 5.10 -4.92
CA ILE A 174 -2.64 4.00 -4.09
C ILE A 174 -2.31 4.50 -2.68
N CYS A 175 -2.13 3.56 -1.75
CA CYS A 175 -1.58 3.85 -0.42
C CYS A 175 -2.41 4.85 0.43
N GLY A 176 -3.68 5.08 0.09
CA GLY A 176 -4.53 6.07 0.77
C GLY A 176 -4.30 7.51 0.33
N ALA A 177 -3.54 7.74 -0.75
CA ALA A 177 -3.34 9.06 -1.33
C ALA A 177 -4.59 9.55 -2.07
N VAL A 178 -4.81 10.86 -2.04
CA VAL A 178 -5.96 11.55 -2.63
C VAL A 178 -5.55 12.35 -3.87
N PRO A 179 -6.46 12.62 -4.82
CA PRO A 179 -6.13 13.41 -6.00
C PRO A 179 -5.60 14.81 -5.67
N PHE A 180 -4.58 15.24 -6.40
CA PHE A 180 -4.09 16.61 -6.44
C PHE A 180 -4.45 17.20 -7.80
N PHE A 181 -5.54 17.94 -7.86
CA PHE A 181 -6.08 18.54 -9.08
C PHE A 181 -5.17 19.68 -9.56
N ARG A 182 -4.94 19.79 -10.87
CA ARG A 182 -4.25 20.92 -11.52
C ARG A 182 -5.28 21.78 -12.24
N MET A 183 -5.22 23.07 -11.95
CA MET A 183 -6.10 24.08 -12.53
C MET A 183 -5.26 25.11 -13.26
N TYR A 184 -5.74 25.58 -14.40
CA TYR A 184 -5.04 26.59 -15.21
C TYR A 184 -5.92 27.80 -15.53
N SER A 185 -5.39 29.01 -15.36
CA SER A 185 -6.05 30.26 -15.77
C SER A 185 -5.31 30.89 -16.95
N ALA A 186 -5.91 30.84 -18.13
CA ALA A 186 -5.37 31.51 -19.31
C ALA A 186 -5.33 33.03 -19.19
N ASN A 187 -6.17 33.61 -18.32
CA ASN A 187 -6.22 35.06 -18.08
C ASN A 187 -5.07 35.53 -17.18
N GLY A 188 -4.72 34.74 -16.16
CA GLY A 188 -3.65 35.05 -15.22
C GLY A 188 -2.29 34.49 -15.63
N GLY A 189 -2.28 33.45 -16.46
CA GLY A 189 -1.07 32.66 -16.73
C GLY A 189 -0.74 31.63 -15.64
N ASP A 190 -1.63 31.46 -14.64
CA ASP A 190 -1.40 30.74 -13.39
C ASP A 190 -1.82 29.27 -13.42
N HIS A 191 -0.99 28.41 -12.85
CA HIS A 191 -1.37 27.09 -12.39
C HIS A 191 -1.53 27.02 -10.88
N PHE A 192 -2.68 26.53 -10.41
CA PHE A 192 -2.84 26.17 -9.00
C PHE A 192 -3.28 24.72 -8.82
N TYR A 193 -3.00 24.20 -7.64
CA TYR A 193 -3.16 22.80 -7.30
C TYR A 193 -3.91 22.64 -5.98
N THR A 194 -4.84 21.69 -5.95
CA THR A 194 -5.67 21.48 -4.77
C THR A 194 -6.12 20.03 -4.61
N THR A 195 -6.26 19.59 -3.36
CA THR A 195 -6.94 18.34 -3.01
C THR A 195 -8.45 18.56 -2.74
N SER A 196 -8.88 19.82 -2.63
CA SER A 196 -10.24 20.21 -2.30
C SER A 196 -11.14 20.25 -3.53
N THR A 197 -12.09 19.32 -3.61
CA THR A 197 -13.12 19.32 -4.66
C THR A 197 -13.94 20.62 -4.67
N PRO A 198 -14.40 21.19 -3.53
CA PRO A 198 -15.07 22.50 -3.55
C PRO A 198 -14.22 23.66 -4.06
N GLU A 199 -12.91 23.68 -3.79
CA GLU A 199 -12.01 24.73 -4.29
C GLU A 199 -11.83 24.62 -5.80
N ARG A 200 -11.59 23.41 -6.30
CA ARG A 200 -11.56 23.11 -7.73
C ARG A 200 -12.84 23.57 -8.44
N ASP A 201 -14.01 23.22 -7.90
CA ASP A 201 -15.30 23.58 -8.48
C ASP A 201 -15.57 25.09 -8.44
N SER A 202 -15.09 25.76 -7.39
CA SER A 202 -15.17 27.22 -7.29
C SER A 202 -14.28 27.91 -8.33
N ALA A 203 -13.08 27.36 -8.57
CA ALA A 203 -12.15 27.86 -9.56
C ALA A 203 -12.69 27.74 -11.00
N LEU A 204 -13.38 26.63 -11.32
CA LEU A 204 -14.12 26.50 -12.57
C LEU A 204 -15.14 27.65 -12.75
N GLY A 205 -15.82 28.03 -11.66
CA GLY A 205 -16.79 29.13 -11.65
C GLY A 205 -16.20 30.52 -11.92
N ILE A 206 -14.89 30.70 -11.72
CA ILE A 206 -14.18 31.97 -11.95
C ILE A 206 -13.22 31.92 -13.15
N GLY A 207 -13.32 30.88 -13.99
CA GLY A 207 -12.66 30.82 -15.30
C GLY A 207 -11.34 30.05 -15.36
N TYR A 208 -10.97 29.31 -14.31
CA TYR A 208 -9.93 28.30 -14.45
C TYR A 208 -10.44 27.09 -15.24
N ALA A 209 -9.57 26.46 -16.00
CA ALA A 209 -9.79 25.14 -16.59
C ALA A 209 -9.26 24.05 -15.64
N ASP A 210 -9.99 22.94 -15.54
CA ASP A 210 -9.51 21.72 -14.88
C ASP A 210 -8.66 20.93 -15.88
N GLU A 211 -7.36 20.81 -15.59
CA GLU A 211 -6.40 20.05 -16.39
C GLU A 211 -6.22 18.61 -15.91
N GLY A 212 -7.02 18.19 -14.93
CA GLY A 212 -7.06 16.84 -14.40
C GLY A 212 -6.22 16.66 -13.14
N ILE A 213 -5.77 15.43 -12.91
CA ILE A 213 -5.05 15.04 -11.69
C ILE A 213 -3.55 15.09 -11.97
N ALA A 214 -2.84 15.99 -11.31
CA ALA A 214 -1.37 16.10 -11.38
C ALA A 214 -0.65 14.92 -10.74
N GLY A 215 -1.32 14.27 -9.79
CA GLY A 215 -0.85 13.10 -9.06
C GLY A 215 -1.66 12.92 -7.78
N TYR A 216 -1.14 12.12 -6.85
CA TYR A 216 -1.83 11.76 -5.62
C TYR A 216 -0.93 11.98 -4.40
N VAL A 217 -1.49 12.67 -3.40
CA VAL A 217 -0.78 13.19 -2.22
C VAL A 217 -1.49 12.78 -0.92
N TYR A 218 -0.87 13.00 0.24
CA TYR A 218 -1.54 12.85 1.52
C TYR A 218 -2.14 14.18 2.01
N LEU A 219 -3.12 14.09 2.90
CA LEU A 219 -3.71 15.24 3.61
C LEU A 219 -3.06 15.43 4.97
#